data_AF-A0A4V1WDN3-F1
#
_entry.id   AF-A0A4V1WDN3-F1
#
_cell.length_a   1.000
_cell.length_b   1.000
_cell.length_c   1.000
_cell.angle_alpha   90.00
_cell.angle_beta   90.00
_cell.angle_gamma   90.00
#
_symmetry.space_group_name_H-M   'P 1'
#
loop_
_entity.id
_entity.type
_entity.pdbx_description
1 polymer ?
#
loop_
_entity_poly.entity_id
_entity_poly.type
_entity_poly.pdbx_seq_one_letter_code
_entity_poly.pdbx_strand_id
1 'polypeptide(L)'
;MSAPDTNADGKPRRLMHRRSVECLGYLRDDGLWEVEARLVDTKPYARQDKHRGLQQPDDPVHDIRLRLAVDDSFTIRETGTTMASTPYPSCLDVEGILQRLVGERIGKGWRELVRRKIGKLETCTHLAELLGPAVTTLFQTATSGKDPQGRGALDHQRDVIEPPFFVGGCYSWRLDGPVVAETFPQFAKKPVEAKPGS
;
A
#
# COMPACT_ATOMS: atom_id res chain seq x y z
N MET A 1 -31.34 -4.06 10.24
CA MET A 1 -30.75 -4.57 8.97
C MET A 1 -30.52 -3.38 8.05
N SER A 2 -29.41 -3.33 7.32
CA SER A 2 -29.14 -2.22 6.40
C SER A 2 -30.21 -2.12 5.31
N ALA A 3 -30.61 -0.89 4.98
CA ALA A 3 -31.56 -0.64 3.91
C ALA A 3 -31.05 -1.20 2.57
N PRO A 4 -31.94 -1.65 1.67
CA PRO A 4 -31.55 -1.96 0.31
C PRO A 4 -30.95 -0.72 -0.36
N ASP A 5 -29.82 -0.92 -1.03
CA ASP A 5 -29.12 0.06 -1.88
C ASP A 5 -29.25 -0.40 -3.35
N THR A 6 -28.89 0.44 -4.31
CA THR A 6 -28.93 0.12 -5.73
C THR A 6 -27.55 0.31 -6.35
N ASN A 7 -27.08 -0.64 -7.17
CA ASN A 7 -25.81 -0.48 -7.89
C ASN A 7 -25.92 0.52 -9.06
N ALA A 8 -24.80 0.83 -9.72
CA ALA A 8 -24.77 1.77 -10.86
C ALA A 8 -25.68 1.36 -12.04
N ASP A 9 -26.05 0.08 -12.13
CA ASP A 9 -26.94 -0.46 -13.18
C ASP A 9 -28.42 -0.52 -12.75
N GLY A 10 -28.78 0.04 -11.59
CA GLY A 10 -30.15 0.00 -11.10
C GLY A 10 -30.55 -1.31 -10.41
N LYS A 11 -29.61 -2.24 -10.14
CA LYS A 11 -29.91 -3.52 -9.47
C LYS A 11 -29.89 -3.37 -7.94
N PRO A 12 -30.91 -3.87 -7.22
CA PRO A 12 -30.94 -3.82 -5.77
C PRO A 12 -29.83 -4.69 -5.16
N ARG A 13 -29.23 -4.20 -4.08
CA ARG A 13 -28.15 -4.84 -3.32
C ARG A 13 -28.26 -4.48 -1.83
N ARG A 14 -27.46 -5.11 -0.99
CA ARG A 14 -27.38 -4.80 0.44
C ARG A 14 -25.93 -4.79 0.89
N LEU A 15 -25.55 -3.79 1.66
CA LEU A 15 -24.23 -3.77 2.29
C LEU A 15 -24.14 -4.92 3.32
N MET A 16 -23.17 -5.81 3.14
CA MET A 16 -22.94 -6.95 4.05
C MET A 16 -21.61 -6.88 4.78
N HIS A 17 -20.71 -6.01 4.32
CA HIS A 17 -19.38 -5.82 4.86
C HIS A 17 -18.83 -4.50 4.33
N ARG A 18 -18.12 -3.77 5.19
CA ARG A 18 -17.34 -2.61 4.78
C ARG A 18 -15.90 -2.86 5.17
N ARG A 19 -14.99 -2.64 4.22
CA ARG A 19 -13.56 -2.58 4.42
C ARG A 19 -13.10 -1.18 4.03
N SER A 20 -12.32 -0.54 4.88
CA SER A 20 -11.57 0.68 4.55
C SER A 20 -10.09 0.42 4.72
N VAL A 21 -9.29 0.89 3.76
CA VAL A 21 -7.84 0.92 3.84
C VAL A 21 -7.41 2.38 3.70
N GLU A 22 -6.71 2.87 4.70
CA GLU A 22 -6.12 4.22 4.72
C GLU A 22 -4.61 4.08 4.76
N CYS A 23 -3.90 4.86 3.95
CA CYS A 23 -2.44 4.88 3.93
C CYS A 23 -1.98 6.33 3.96
N LEU A 24 -1.15 6.67 4.94
CA LEU A 24 -0.61 8.00 5.16
C LEU A 24 0.91 7.92 5.03
N GLY A 25 1.48 8.76 4.19
CA GLY A 25 2.92 8.81 3.97
C GLY A 25 3.53 10.08 4.56
N TYR A 26 4.73 9.95 5.13
CA TYR A 26 5.42 10.99 5.87
C TYR A 26 6.90 11.05 5.46
N LEU A 27 7.46 12.26 5.50
CA LEU A 27 8.90 12.47 5.61
C LEU A 27 9.21 12.77 7.08
N ARG A 28 10.04 11.96 7.71
CA ARG A 28 10.46 12.15 9.11
C ARG A 28 11.59 13.18 9.19
N ASP A 29 11.73 13.79 10.36
CA ASP A 29 12.81 14.76 10.66
C ASP A 29 14.22 14.12 10.59
N ASP A 30 14.32 12.80 10.75
CA ASP A 30 15.56 12.03 10.59
C ASP A 30 15.85 11.64 9.12
N GLY A 31 15.01 12.07 8.19
CA GLY A 31 15.19 11.87 6.76
C GLY A 31 14.65 10.53 6.23
N LEU A 32 14.01 9.70 7.07
CA LEU A 32 13.33 8.49 6.61
C LEU A 32 11.97 8.80 5.99
N TRP A 33 11.60 8.03 4.97
CA TRP A 33 10.24 7.97 4.47
C TRP A 33 9.46 6.96 5.29
N GLU A 34 8.27 7.34 5.76
CA GLU A 34 7.43 6.46 6.56
C GLU A 34 6.04 6.34 5.94
N VAL A 35 5.46 5.15 6.05
CA VAL A 35 4.05 4.93 5.74
C VAL A 35 3.37 4.27 6.93
N GLU A 36 2.20 4.80 7.28
CA GLU A 36 1.24 4.13 8.15
C GLU A 36 0.06 3.66 7.31
N ALA A 37 -0.24 2.36 7.37
CA ALA A 37 -1.38 1.78 6.66
C ALA A 37 -2.32 1.10 7.66
N ARG A 38 -3.62 1.43 7.58
CA ARG A 38 -4.67 0.91 8.46
C ARG A 38 -5.77 0.24 7.65
N LEU A 39 -6.11 -0.99 8.02
CA LEU A 39 -7.29 -1.71 7.53
C LEU A 39 -8.32 -1.78 8.64
N VAL A 40 -9.54 -1.33 8.35
CA VAL A 40 -10.70 -1.51 9.23
C VAL A 40 -11.79 -2.25 8.49
N ASP A 41 -12.22 -3.37 9.07
CA ASP A 41 -13.33 -4.18 8.59
C ASP A 41 -14.50 -4.06 9.56
N THR A 42 -15.70 -3.77 9.06
CA THR A 42 -16.93 -3.64 9.86
C THR A 42 -18.09 -4.42 9.23
N LYS A 43 -19.15 -4.64 10.04
CA LYS A 43 -20.42 -5.24 9.59
C LYS A 43 -21.56 -4.28 9.90
N PRO A 44 -22.50 -4.04 8.97
CA PRO A 44 -23.55 -3.06 9.19
C PRO A 44 -24.77 -3.65 9.94
N TYR A 45 -24.55 -4.72 10.70
CA TYR A 45 -25.54 -5.45 11.48
C TYR A 45 -24.90 -6.06 12.72
N ALA A 46 -25.71 -6.21 13.77
CA ALA A 46 -25.29 -6.88 14.98
C ALA A 46 -24.99 -8.36 14.71
N ARG A 47 -23.96 -8.91 15.36
CA ARG A 47 -23.58 -10.31 15.21
C ARG A 47 -23.06 -10.88 16.52
N GLN A 48 -23.41 -12.14 16.79
CA GLN A 48 -22.78 -12.87 17.88
C GLN A 48 -21.37 -13.30 17.43
N ASP A 49 -20.38 -12.91 18.22
CA ASP A 49 -19.00 -13.34 18.10
C ASP A 49 -18.67 -14.31 19.25
N LYS A 50 -18.00 -15.43 18.93
CA LYS A 50 -17.68 -16.46 19.92
C LYS A 50 -16.72 -15.96 21.00
N HIS A 51 -15.79 -15.07 20.63
CA HIS A 51 -14.73 -14.60 21.52
C HIS A 51 -15.04 -13.22 22.12
N ARG A 52 -15.87 -12.42 21.44
CA ARG A 52 -16.16 -11.02 21.82
C ARG A 52 -17.60 -10.74 22.24
N GLY A 53 -18.47 -11.76 22.22
CA GLY A 53 -19.88 -11.59 22.58
C GLY A 53 -20.69 -10.90 21.47
N LEU A 54 -21.76 -10.19 21.85
CA LEU A 54 -22.56 -9.44 20.89
C LEU A 54 -21.76 -8.23 20.39
N GLN A 55 -21.57 -8.13 19.07
CA GLN A 55 -20.97 -6.99 18.41
C GLN A 55 -22.07 -6.15 17.76
N GLN A 56 -22.02 -4.83 17.93
CA GLN A 56 -22.96 -3.89 17.36
C GLN A 56 -22.64 -3.62 15.88
N PRO A 57 -23.60 -3.09 15.10
CA PRO A 57 -23.31 -2.56 13.78
C PRO A 57 -22.14 -1.57 13.83
N ASP A 58 -21.26 -1.67 12.84
CA ASP A 58 -20.09 -0.82 12.65
C ASP A 58 -18.95 -1.00 13.68
N ASP A 59 -19.09 -1.89 14.65
CA ASP A 59 -17.96 -2.33 15.48
C ASP A 59 -16.87 -2.97 14.60
N PRO A 60 -15.57 -2.66 14.82
CA PRO A 60 -14.48 -3.25 14.08
C PRO A 60 -14.39 -4.77 14.28
N VAL A 61 -14.50 -5.51 13.19
CA VAL A 61 -14.11 -6.93 13.12
C VAL A 61 -12.60 -7.03 13.05
N HIS A 62 -11.96 -6.20 12.23
CA HIS A 62 -10.52 -6.02 12.17
C HIS A 62 -10.21 -4.54 12.29
N ASP A 63 -9.20 -4.19 13.09
CA ASP A 63 -8.53 -2.89 13.09
C ASP A 63 -7.03 -3.16 13.19
N ILE A 64 -6.38 -3.19 12.02
CA ILE A 64 -5.00 -3.65 11.87
C ILE A 64 -4.21 -2.52 11.22
N ARG A 65 -3.09 -2.16 11.83
CA ARG A 65 -2.16 -1.15 11.36
C ARG A 65 -0.80 -1.80 11.10
N LEU A 66 -0.13 -1.32 10.06
CA LEU A 66 1.30 -1.50 9.90
C LEU A 66 1.99 -0.17 9.65
N ARG A 67 3.26 -0.09 10.04
CA ARG A 67 4.17 1.03 9.78
C ARG A 67 5.43 0.49 9.13
N LEU A 68 5.91 1.16 8.09
CA LEU A 68 7.23 0.92 7.50
C LEU A 68 7.97 2.25 7.43
N ALA A 69 9.22 2.29 7.90
CA ALA A 69 10.13 3.40 7.67
C ALA A 69 11.31 2.93 6.81
N VAL A 70 11.65 3.69 5.77
CA VAL A 70 12.69 3.37 4.79
C VAL A 70 13.62 4.54 4.56
N ASP A 71 14.86 4.25 4.17
CA ASP A 71 15.79 5.27 3.69
C ASP A 71 15.53 5.64 2.20
N ASP A 72 16.31 6.58 1.66
CA ASP A 72 16.19 7.03 0.26
C ASP A 72 16.45 5.91 -0.78
N SER A 73 17.04 4.77 -0.36
CA SER A 73 17.21 3.59 -1.22
C SER A 73 16.00 2.63 -1.17
N PHE A 74 14.97 2.98 -0.40
CA PHE A 74 13.83 2.12 -0.04
C PHE A 74 14.22 0.86 0.73
N THR A 75 15.29 0.93 1.52
CA THR A 75 15.66 -0.14 2.45
C THR A 75 14.90 0.04 3.75
N ILE A 76 14.20 -1.00 4.19
CA ILE A 76 13.40 -0.98 5.42
C ILE A 76 14.32 -0.87 6.63
N ARG A 77 14.16 0.22 7.38
CA ARG A 77 14.90 0.49 8.61
C ARG A 77 14.09 0.11 9.83
N GLU A 78 12.78 0.34 9.79
CA GLU A 78 11.88 0.02 10.90
C GLU A 78 10.57 -0.56 10.39
N THR A 79 9.98 -1.44 11.19
CA THR A 79 8.60 -1.89 11.01
C THR A 79 7.82 -1.79 12.31
N GLY A 80 6.50 -1.65 12.21
CA GLY A 80 5.58 -1.73 13.33
C GLY A 80 4.27 -2.37 12.89
N THR A 81 3.61 -3.04 13.82
CA THR A 81 2.26 -3.58 13.62
C THR A 81 1.46 -3.26 14.87
N THR A 82 0.16 -3.01 14.71
CA THR A 82 -0.77 -2.94 15.84
C THR A 82 -2.09 -3.57 15.42
N MET A 83 -2.61 -4.48 16.24
CA MET A 83 -3.86 -5.18 15.98
C MET A 83 -4.90 -4.83 17.06
N ALA A 84 -5.51 -3.65 16.94
CA ALA A 84 -6.41 -3.10 17.95
C ALA A 84 -7.74 -3.87 18.07
N SER A 85 -8.21 -4.49 16.98
CA SER A 85 -9.37 -5.38 16.99
C SER A 85 -9.15 -6.57 16.08
N THR A 86 -9.39 -7.77 16.61
CA THR A 86 -9.31 -9.03 15.87
C THR A 86 -10.44 -9.97 16.32
N PRO A 87 -10.93 -10.86 15.45
CA PRO A 87 -12.02 -11.79 15.80
C PRO A 87 -11.53 -13.02 16.57
N TYR A 88 -10.24 -13.35 16.49
CA TYR A 88 -9.65 -14.54 17.09
C TYR A 88 -8.40 -14.18 17.90
N PRO A 89 -8.21 -14.76 19.11
CA PRO A 89 -7.01 -14.51 19.91
C PRO A 89 -5.70 -14.80 19.16
N SER A 90 -5.66 -15.88 18.35
CA SER A 90 -4.48 -16.28 17.57
C SER A 90 -4.09 -15.30 16.47
N CYS A 91 -4.93 -14.30 16.15
CA CYS A 91 -4.52 -13.24 15.23
C CYS A 91 -3.34 -12.42 15.78
N LEU A 92 -3.19 -12.33 17.11
CA LEU A 92 -2.10 -11.58 17.74
C LEU A 92 -0.75 -12.30 17.64
N ASP A 93 -0.74 -13.61 17.40
CA ASP A 93 0.48 -14.43 17.31
C ASP A 93 1.42 -13.96 16.18
N VAL A 94 0.90 -13.22 15.19
CA VAL A 94 1.64 -12.77 14.01
C VAL A 94 1.97 -11.28 14.02
N GLU A 95 1.73 -10.56 15.11
CA GLU A 95 1.93 -9.10 15.18
C GLU A 95 3.38 -8.67 14.86
N GLY A 96 4.36 -9.43 15.34
CA GLY A 96 5.78 -9.16 15.11
C GLY A 96 6.34 -9.59 13.74
N ILE A 97 5.55 -10.21 12.86
CA ILE A 97 6.08 -10.91 11.67
C ILE A 97 6.83 -9.98 10.68
N LEU A 98 6.46 -8.70 10.63
CA LEU A 98 7.06 -7.72 9.72
C LEU A 98 8.52 -7.38 10.06
N GLN A 99 8.99 -7.68 11.28
CA GLN A 99 10.39 -7.49 11.65
C GLN A 99 11.36 -8.27 10.75
N ARG A 100 10.90 -9.38 10.15
CA ARG A 100 11.68 -10.16 9.18
C ARG A 100 12.02 -9.39 7.89
N LEU A 101 11.38 -8.26 7.65
CA LEU A 101 11.59 -7.40 6.48
C LEU A 101 12.60 -6.27 6.74
N VAL A 102 13.04 -6.05 7.99
CA VAL A 102 14.06 -5.05 8.30
C VAL A 102 15.37 -5.41 7.58
N GLY A 103 15.96 -4.44 6.90
CA GLY A 103 17.14 -4.60 6.05
C GLY A 103 16.84 -5.01 4.61
N GLU A 104 15.60 -5.40 4.29
CA GLU A 104 15.21 -5.72 2.92
C GLU A 104 14.86 -4.45 2.13
N ARG A 105 15.10 -4.50 0.83
CA ARG A 105 14.81 -3.38 -0.08
C ARG A 105 13.47 -3.56 -0.77
N ILE A 106 12.65 -2.52 -0.76
CA ILE A 106 11.41 -2.44 -1.51
C ILE A 106 11.74 -2.03 -2.96
N GLY A 107 11.35 -2.85 -3.94
CA GLY A 107 11.64 -2.59 -5.34
C GLY A 107 11.34 -3.80 -6.24
N LYS A 108 12.16 -3.99 -7.28
CA LYS A 108 12.03 -5.13 -8.19
C LYS A 108 12.12 -6.45 -7.42
N GLY A 109 11.13 -7.33 -7.61
CA GLY A 109 11.05 -8.62 -6.91
C GLY A 109 10.44 -8.56 -5.51
N TRP A 110 9.99 -7.39 -5.04
CA TRP A 110 9.42 -7.20 -3.69
C TRP A 110 8.36 -8.25 -3.31
N ARG A 111 7.39 -8.51 -4.18
CA ARG A 111 6.31 -9.47 -3.91
C ARG A 111 6.84 -10.90 -3.71
N GLU A 112 7.90 -11.28 -4.40
CA GLU A 112 8.53 -12.59 -4.24
C GLU A 112 9.36 -12.66 -2.96
N LEU A 113 10.09 -11.60 -2.64
CA LEU A 113 10.84 -11.45 -1.40
C LEU A 113 9.91 -11.60 -0.18
N VAL A 114 8.77 -10.90 -0.17
CA VAL A 114 7.78 -11.01 0.91
C VAL A 114 7.30 -12.45 1.04
N ARG A 115 6.92 -13.12 -0.05
CA ARG A 115 6.47 -14.53 -0.02
C ARG A 115 7.54 -15.49 0.51
N ARG A 116 8.82 -15.20 0.28
CA ARG A 116 9.95 -16.00 0.77
C ARG A 116 10.21 -15.79 2.25
N LYS A 117 10.07 -14.55 2.74
CA LYS A 117 10.38 -14.16 4.13
C LYS A 117 9.20 -14.39 5.09
N ILE A 118 7.99 -14.27 4.56
CA ILE A 118 6.73 -14.40 5.28
C ILE A 118 5.85 -15.37 4.50
N GLY A 119 5.81 -16.62 4.97
CA GLY A 119 4.95 -17.64 4.41
C GLY A 119 3.47 -17.28 4.52
N LYS A 120 2.65 -17.81 3.60
CA LYS A 120 1.20 -17.52 3.53
C LYS A 120 0.46 -17.79 4.85
N LEU A 121 0.90 -18.78 5.63
CA LEU A 121 0.28 -19.17 6.90
C LEU A 121 1.04 -18.64 8.13
N GLU A 122 2.13 -17.89 7.93
CA GLU A 122 2.88 -17.24 9.01
C GLU A 122 2.38 -15.81 9.29
N THR A 123 1.44 -15.32 8.48
CA THR A 123 0.81 -14.02 8.64
C THR A 123 -0.68 -14.12 8.33
N CYS A 124 -1.47 -13.18 8.84
CA CYS A 124 -2.87 -13.09 8.48
C CYS A 124 -3.03 -12.43 7.11
N THR A 125 -4.08 -12.80 6.38
CA THR A 125 -4.40 -12.22 5.07
C THR A 125 -4.47 -10.69 5.13
N HIS A 126 -5.05 -10.12 6.18
CA HIS A 126 -5.22 -8.67 6.34
C HIS A 126 -3.89 -7.92 6.39
N LEU A 127 -2.92 -8.42 7.17
CA LEU A 127 -1.60 -7.80 7.28
C LEU A 127 -0.81 -7.94 5.96
N ALA A 128 -0.90 -9.10 5.31
CA ALA A 128 -0.27 -9.32 4.01
C ALA A 128 -0.85 -8.43 2.90
N GLU A 129 -2.18 -8.25 2.88
CA GLU A 129 -2.87 -7.39 1.92
C GLU A 129 -2.52 -5.90 2.12
N LEU A 130 -2.30 -5.46 3.36
CA LEU A 130 -1.91 -4.08 3.67
C LEU A 130 -0.54 -3.68 3.14
N LEU A 131 0.40 -4.61 2.96
CA LEU A 131 1.74 -4.30 2.43
C LEU A 131 1.69 -3.70 1.01
N GLY A 132 0.74 -4.13 0.17
CA GLY A 132 0.59 -3.63 -1.19
C GLY A 132 0.29 -2.12 -1.29
N PRO A 133 -0.83 -1.65 -0.71
CA PRO A 133 -1.15 -0.22 -0.70
C PRO A 133 -0.12 0.58 0.10
N ALA A 134 0.38 0.08 1.23
CA ALA A 134 1.43 0.76 2.00
C ALA A 134 2.67 1.08 1.15
N VAL A 135 3.18 0.08 0.42
CA VAL A 135 4.34 0.26 -0.46
C VAL A 135 4.06 1.23 -1.60
N THR A 136 2.87 1.15 -2.20
CA THR A 136 2.46 2.10 -3.24
C THR A 136 2.43 3.53 -2.72
N THR A 137 1.82 3.75 -1.56
CA THR A 137 1.77 5.06 -0.90
C THR A 137 3.17 5.56 -0.60
N LEU A 138 4.05 4.72 -0.04
CA LEU A 138 5.43 5.08 0.27
C LEU A 138 6.19 5.55 -0.97
N PHE A 139 6.08 4.83 -2.09
CA PHE A 139 6.68 5.26 -3.36
C PHE A 139 6.13 6.61 -3.80
N GLN A 140 4.80 6.78 -3.80
CA GLN A 140 4.16 8.03 -4.22
C GLN A 140 4.52 9.22 -3.32
N THR A 141 4.62 9.01 -2.01
CA THR A 141 5.09 10.02 -1.06
C THR A 141 6.48 10.51 -1.43
N ALA A 142 7.42 9.58 -1.65
CA ALA A 142 8.78 9.94 -2.02
C ALA A 142 8.90 10.55 -3.43
N THR A 143 7.95 10.29 -4.36
CA THR A 143 8.01 10.87 -5.71
C THR A 143 7.83 12.38 -5.72
N SER A 144 7.20 12.95 -4.70
CA SER A 144 6.92 14.39 -4.60
C SER A 144 8.13 15.21 -4.13
N GLY A 145 9.27 14.56 -3.90
CA GLY A 145 10.46 15.18 -3.31
C GLY A 145 10.29 15.49 -1.82
N LYS A 146 11.33 16.08 -1.22
CA LYS A 146 11.38 16.39 0.22
C LYS A 146 10.82 17.76 0.60
N ASP A 147 10.33 18.53 -0.37
CA ASP A 147 9.75 19.85 -0.09
C ASP A 147 8.30 19.71 0.40
N PRO A 148 8.02 20.03 1.68
CA PRO A 148 6.67 19.92 2.24
C PRO A 148 5.67 20.91 1.60
N GLN A 149 6.15 21.94 0.88
CA GLN A 149 5.30 22.86 0.14
C GLN A 149 4.91 22.34 -1.25
N GLY A 150 5.35 21.12 -1.61
CA GLY A 150 5.05 20.50 -2.90
C GLY A 150 5.68 21.21 -4.10
N ARG A 151 6.70 22.07 -3.88
CA ARG A 151 7.41 22.79 -4.94
C ARG A 151 8.63 22.03 -5.46
N GLY A 152 8.92 20.85 -4.89
CA GLY A 152 9.91 19.88 -5.38
C GLY A 152 9.46 19.16 -6.66
N ALA A 153 8.84 19.90 -7.57
CA ALA A 153 8.40 19.42 -8.87
C ALA A 153 9.60 18.91 -9.68
N LEU A 154 9.32 17.97 -10.58
CA LEU A 154 10.21 17.27 -11.51
C LEU A 154 11.17 18.19 -12.30
N ASP A 155 10.94 19.50 -12.28
CA ASP A 155 11.72 20.53 -12.95
C ASP A 155 13.20 20.55 -12.54
N HIS A 156 13.53 20.20 -11.29
CA HIS A 156 14.92 20.12 -10.84
C HIS A 156 15.62 18.78 -11.14
N GLN A 157 14.90 17.81 -11.74
CA GLN A 157 15.44 16.48 -12.01
C GLN A 157 15.77 16.25 -13.49
N ARG A 158 15.60 17.22 -14.38
CA ARG A 158 15.88 17.04 -15.82
C ARG A 158 17.33 16.65 -16.13
N ASP A 159 18.28 17.03 -15.28
CA ASP A 159 19.72 16.79 -15.48
C ASP A 159 20.24 15.51 -14.80
N VAL A 160 19.36 14.64 -14.29
CA VAL A 160 19.79 13.38 -13.66
C VAL A 160 20.37 12.40 -14.69
N ILE A 161 21.45 11.71 -14.30
CA ILE A 161 22.17 10.73 -15.13
C ILE A 161 21.48 9.35 -15.10
N GLU A 162 20.84 9.02 -13.98
CA GLU A 162 20.08 7.79 -13.79
C GLU A 162 18.58 8.09 -13.72
N PRO A 163 17.69 7.22 -14.26
CA PRO A 163 16.27 7.45 -14.21
C PRO A 163 15.78 7.50 -12.75
N PRO A 164 14.99 8.52 -12.38
CA PRO A 164 14.33 8.54 -11.07
C PRO A 164 13.52 7.26 -10.85
N PHE A 165 13.42 6.81 -9.59
CA PHE A 165 12.87 5.49 -9.25
C PHE A 165 11.42 5.24 -9.73
N PHE A 166 10.66 6.30 -10.00
CA PHE A 166 9.28 6.20 -10.48
C PHE A 166 9.15 6.11 -12.00
N VAL A 167 10.21 6.43 -12.76
CA VAL A 167 10.25 6.26 -14.21
C VAL A 167 10.24 4.76 -14.54
N GLY A 168 9.28 4.33 -15.36
CA GLY A 168 8.97 2.93 -15.63
C GLY A 168 8.10 2.26 -14.57
N GLY A 169 7.71 2.97 -13.49
CA GLY A 169 7.02 2.41 -12.34
C GLY A 169 5.49 2.35 -12.44
N CYS A 170 4.86 3.11 -13.36
CA CYS A 170 3.41 3.06 -13.58
C CYS A 170 3.05 3.29 -15.06
N TYR A 171 1.77 3.21 -15.39
CA TYR A 171 1.30 3.38 -16.77
C TYR A 171 1.71 4.73 -17.35
N SER A 172 1.46 5.85 -16.67
CA SER A 172 1.81 7.18 -17.18
C SER A 172 3.31 7.38 -17.29
N TRP A 173 4.08 6.82 -16.36
CA TRP A 173 5.55 6.92 -16.31
C TRP A 173 6.27 5.82 -17.10
N ARG A 174 5.60 5.06 -17.96
CA ARG A 174 6.24 4.03 -18.80
C ARG A 174 7.28 4.66 -19.73
N LEU A 175 8.38 3.95 -19.99
CA LEU A 175 9.52 4.46 -20.76
C LEU A 175 9.16 4.85 -22.20
N ASP A 176 8.13 4.23 -22.77
CA ASP A 176 7.60 4.49 -24.11
C ASP A 176 6.37 5.43 -24.11
N GLY A 177 6.12 6.09 -22.98
CA GLY A 177 4.95 6.94 -22.76
C GLY A 177 5.23 8.42 -23.04
N PRO A 178 4.17 9.20 -23.35
CA PRO A 178 4.32 10.63 -23.65
C PRO A 178 4.88 11.44 -22.48
N VAL A 179 4.53 11.09 -21.23
CA VAL A 179 4.99 11.82 -20.04
C VAL A 179 6.51 11.70 -19.85
N VAL A 180 7.09 10.51 -20.06
CA VAL A 180 8.55 10.31 -19.98
C VAL A 180 9.24 11.01 -21.15
N ALA A 181 8.69 10.92 -22.36
CA ALA A 181 9.24 11.63 -23.53
C ALA A 181 9.28 13.15 -23.34
N GLU A 182 8.29 13.72 -22.65
CA GLU A 182 8.23 15.15 -22.34
C GLU A 182 9.12 15.54 -21.15
N THR A 183 9.08 14.77 -20.07
CA THR A 183 9.70 15.16 -18.78
C THR A 183 11.16 14.71 -18.67
N PHE A 184 11.48 13.50 -19.16
CA PHE A 184 12.81 12.90 -19.15
C PHE A 184 13.16 12.29 -20.51
N PRO A 185 13.29 13.11 -21.56
CA PRO A 185 13.55 12.63 -22.93
C PRO A 185 14.79 11.73 -23.02
N GLN A 186 15.79 11.92 -22.15
CA GLN A 186 17.00 11.10 -22.11
C GLN A 186 16.76 9.63 -21.73
N PHE A 187 15.63 9.31 -21.06
CA PHE A 187 15.28 7.93 -20.68
C PHE A 187 14.15 7.35 -21.55
N ALA A 188 13.58 8.14 -22.46
CA ALA A 188 12.47 7.72 -23.29
C ALA A 188 12.90 6.63 -24.29
N LYS A 189 12.11 5.56 -24.37
CA LYS A 189 12.26 4.50 -25.37
C LYS A 189 11.25 4.74 -26.50
N LYS A 190 11.63 4.38 -27.73
CA LYS A 190 10.68 4.38 -28.84
C LYS A 190 9.52 3.44 -28.52
N PRO A 191 8.26 3.82 -28.83
CA PRO A 191 7.13 2.90 -28.75
C PRO A 191 7.46 1.63 -29.52
N VAL A 192 7.35 0.48 -28.85
CA VAL A 192 7.39 -0.79 -29.56
C VAL A 192 6.10 -0.85 -30.36
N GLU A 193 6.18 -0.80 -31.68
CA GLU A 193 5.01 -1.02 -32.55
C GLU A 193 4.36 -2.34 -32.14
N ALA A 194 3.15 -2.25 -31.58
CA ALA A 194 2.39 -3.43 -31.24
C ALA A 194 2.14 -4.22 -32.53
N LYS A 195 2.70 -5.43 -32.64
CA LYS A 195 2.28 -6.35 -33.69
C LYS A 195 0.76 -6.53 -33.57
N PRO A 196 0.00 -6.38 -34.67
CA PRO A 196 -1.44 -6.65 -34.65
C PRO A 196 -1.65 -8.07 -34.12
N GLY A 197 -2.63 -8.22 -33.22
CA GLY A 197 -2.84 -9.41 -32.40
C GLY A 197 -2.81 -10.73 -33.17
N SER A 198 -2.19 -11.73 -32.53
CA SER A 198 -2.37 -13.15 -32.81
C SER A 198 -3.40 -13.73 -31.85
#